data_AF-A0A957DEG3-F1
#
_entry.id   AF-A0A957DEG3-F1
#
_cell.length_a   1.000
_cell.length_b   1.000
_cell.length_c   1.000
_cell.angle_alpha   90.00
_cell.angle_beta   90.00
_cell.angle_gamma   90.00
#
_symmetry.space_group_name_H-M   'P 1'
#
loop_
_entity.id
_entity.type
_entity.pdbx_description
1 polymer ?
#
loop_
_entity_poly.entity_id
_entity_poly.type
_entity_poly.pdbx_seq_one_letter_code
_entity_poly.pdbx_strand_id
1 'polypeptide(L)'
;MRGLIRTVGFIGVGLLLGIGLGLYLGWVAWPTEFTNADPSLLAEPYRQDYALMIATAYERDRDLAAARWRVTTLDVADPQAWLLRFTVDTILAGQDEAAMRRLARLSGDLGLRSPAITPYLSTEDG
;
A
#
# COMPACT_ATOMS: atom_id res chain seq x y z
N MET A 1 39.83 40.74 -28.07
CA MET A 1 38.68 40.37 -27.20
C MET A 1 37.35 40.15 -27.94
N ARG A 2 37.21 40.43 -29.25
CA ARG A 2 35.94 40.26 -30.01
C ARG A 2 35.65 38.83 -30.49
N GLY A 3 36.67 37.99 -30.65
CA GLY A 3 36.50 36.58 -31.06
C GLY A 3 35.94 35.67 -29.97
N LEU A 4 36.23 35.98 -28.70
CA LEU A 4 35.82 35.18 -27.53
C LEU A 4 34.30 35.23 -27.30
N ILE A 5 33.68 36.38 -27.52
CA ILE A 5 32.22 36.55 -27.39
C ILE A 5 31.50 35.69 -28.43
N ARG A 6 32.08 35.55 -29.63
CA ARG A 6 31.51 34.73 -30.70
C ARG A 6 31.58 33.24 -30.37
N THR A 7 32.70 32.75 -29.84
CA THR A 7 32.85 31.34 -29.44
C THR A 7 32.01 30.99 -28.22
N VAL A 8 31.92 31.88 -27.22
CA VAL A 8 31.04 31.71 -26.06
C VAL A 8 29.57 31.66 -26.49
N GLY A 9 29.18 32.48 -27.48
CA GLY A 9 27.84 32.41 -28.08
C GLY A 9 27.54 31.06 -28.73
N PHE A 10 28.50 30.52 -29.52
CA PHE A 10 28.36 29.19 -30.12
C PHE A 10 28.24 28.06 -29.08
N ILE A 11 29.01 28.13 -27.99
CA ILE A 11 28.94 27.15 -26.89
C ILE A 11 27.59 27.25 -26.17
N GLY A 12 27.10 28.46 -25.90
CA GLY A 12 25.80 28.67 -25.26
C GLY A 12 24.64 28.11 -26.08
N VAL A 13 24.67 28.28 -27.41
CA VAL A 13 23.66 27.72 -28.31
C VAL A 13 23.70 26.18 -28.29
N GLY A 14 24.89 25.58 -28.33
CA GLY A 14 25.05 24.13 -28.23
C GLY A 14 24.55 23.57 -26.89
N LEU A 15 24.81 24.27 -25.79
CA LEU A 15 24.34 23.90 -24.45
C LEU A 15 22.81 23.97 -24.35
N LEU A 16 22.20 25.04 -24.86
CA LEU A 16 20.75 25.20 -24.88
C LEU A 16 20.08 24.13 -25.74
N LEU A 17 20.66 23.80 -26.90
CA LEU A 17 20.19 22.71 -27.75
C LEU A 17 20.32 21.35 -27.06
N GLY A 18 21.45 21.08 -26.40
CA GLY A 18 21.67 19.84 -25.66
C GLY A 18 20.72 19.66 -24.47
N ILE A 19 20.50 20.73 -23.68
CA ILE A 19 19.53 20.71 -22.57
C ILE A 19 18.11 20.56 -23.11
N GLY A 20 17.75 21.28 -24.18
CA GLY A 20 16.44 21.18 -24.80
C GLY A 20 16.15 19.77 -25.31
N LEU A 21 17.10 19.15 -26.02
CA LEU A 21 16.97 17.77 -26.48
C LEU A 21 16.97 16.76 -25.32
N GLY A 22 17.84 16.94 -24.32
CA GLY A 22 17.90 16.06 -23.15
C GLY A 22 16.62 16.09 -22.33
N LEU A 23 16.03 17.27 -22.14
CA LEU A 23 14.75 17.45 -21.46
C LEU A 23 13.58 16.92 -22.31
N TYR A 24 13.59 17.17 -23.62
CA TYR A 24 12.58 16.64 -24.53
C TYR A 24 12.61 15.12 -24.56
N LEU A 25 13.78 14.50 -24.69
CA LEU A 25 13.91 13.04 -24.65
C LEU A 25 13.58 12.49 -23.25
N GLY A 26 14.03 13.14 -22.18
CA GLY A 26 13.75 12.73 -20.81
C GLY A 26 12.28 12.85 -20.40
N TRP A 27 11.51 13.75 -21.03
CA TRP A 27 10.11 14.02 -20.70
C TRP A 27 9.11 13.41 -21.69
N VAL A 28 9.47 13.30 -22.98
CA VAL A 28 8.58 12.81 -24.05
C VAL A 28 8.88 11.37 -24.44
N ALA A 29 10.16 10.95 -24.46
CA ALA A 29 10.52 9.56 -24.80
C ALA A 29 10.40 8.61 -23.59
N TRP A 30 10.61 9.15 -22.39
CA TRP A 30 10.24 8.49 -21.14
C TRP A 30 9.12 9.32 -20.49
N PRO A 31 7.84 9.09 -20.84
CA PRO A 31 6.79 9.56 -19.95
C PRO A 31 7.06 8.89 -18.61
N THR A 32 7.42 9.67 -17.58
CA THR A 32 7.23 9.26 -16.19
C THR A 32 5.74 9.31 -15.91
N GLU A 33 5.02 8.48 -16.63
CA GLU A 33 3.92 7.80 -16.03
C GLU A 33 4.52 7.10 -14.80
N PHE A 34 4.34 7.73 -13.64
CA PHE A 34 4.12 6.99 -12.40
C PHE A 34 2.83 6.16 -12.54
N THR A 35 2.66 5.46 -13.67
CA THR A 35 1.68 4.42 -13.91
C THR A 35 2.27 3.17 -13.32
N ASN A 36 2.26 3.16 -11.99
CA ASN A 36 2.11 2.00 -11.12
C ASN A 36 1.88 2.47 -9.68
N ALA A 37 1.18 3.59 -9.48
CA ALA A 37 0.23 3.70 -8.38
C ALA A 37 -1.10 3.07 -8.84
N ASP A 38 -1.01 1.86 -9.41
CA ASP A 38 -2.16 1.09 -9.81
C ASP A 38 -2.69 0.40 -8.55
N PRO A 39 -3.86 0.78 -8.01
CA PRO A 39 -4.44 0.13 -6.83
C PRO A 39 -4.72 -1.36 -7.08
N SER A 40 -4.75 -1.78 -8.35
CA SER A 40 -4.91 -3.17 -8.77
C SER A 40 -3.58 -3.97 -8.76
N LEU A 41 -2.43 -3.28 -8.70
CA LEU A 41 -1.08 -3.86 -8.48
C LEU A 41 -0.59 -3.72 -7.04
N LEU A 42 -1.48 -3.59 -6.06
CA LEU A 42 -1.12 -3.99 -4.70
C LEU A 42 -0.77 -5.48 -4.77
N ALA A 43 0.51 -5.82 -4.88
CA ALA A 43 0.98 -7.18 -4.66
C ALA A 43 0.40 -7.67 -3.32
N GLU A 44 0.04 -8.95 -3.22
CA GLU A 44 -0.50 -9.58 -2.00
C GLU A 44 0.05 -8.99 -0.67
N PRO A 45 1.37 -8.76 -0.50
CA PRO A 45 1.92 -8.10 0.70
C PRO A 45 1.32 -6.72 1.03
N TYR A 46 1.02 -5.85 0.07
CA TYR A 46 0.45 -4.52 0.37
C TYR A 46 -0.99 -4.59 0.88
N ARG A 47 -1.77 -5.58 0.42
CA ARG A 47 -3.12 -5.82 0.96
C ARG A 47 -3.03 -6.31 2.40
N GLN A 48 -2.07 -7.18 2.68
CA GLN A 48 -1.77 -7.70 4.02
C GLN A 48 -1.36 -6.56 4.98
N ASP A 49 -0.46 -5.68 4.54
CA ASP A 49 -0.04 -4.49 5.29
C ASP A 49 -1.22 -3.53 5.55
N TYR A 50 -2.08 -3.32 4.55
CA TYR A 50 -3.26 -2.48 4.70
C TYR A 50 -4.28 -3.09 5.67
N ALA A 51 -4.48 -4.41 5.65
CA ALA A 51 -5.34 -5.10 6.63
C ALA A 51 -4.81 -4.98 8.06
N LEU A 52 -3.49 -5.10 8.25
CA LEU A 52 -2.84 -4.86 9.55
C LEU A 52 -3.03 -3.41 10.02
N MET A 53 -2.95 -2.44 9.11
CA MET A 53 -3.19 -1.03 9.43
C MET A 53 -4.65 -0.79 9.84
N ILE A 54 -5.63 -1.40 9.16
CA ILE A 54 -7.04 -1.33 9.54
C ILE A 54 -7.25 -1.94 10.93
N ALA A 55 -6.68 -3.11 11.21
CA ALA A 55 -6.81 -3.78 12.50
C ALA A 55 -6.19 -2.96 13.64
N THR A 56 -5.05 -2.31 13.39
CA THR A 56 -4.37 -1.43 14.35
C THR A 56 -5.18 -0.14 14.60
N ALA A 57 -5.73 0.46 13.55
CA ALA A 57 -6.61 1.61 13.68
C ALA A 57 -7.90 1.25 14.45
N TYR A 58 -8.48 0.08 14.17
CA TYR A 58 -9.66 -0.40 14.89
C TYR A 58 -9.39 -0.64 16.38
N GLU A 59 -8.22 -1.19 16.75
CA GLU A 59 -7.86 -1.36 18.17
C GLU A 59 -7.85 -0.02 18.92
N ARG A 60 -7.42 1.06 18.25
CA ARG A 60 -7.36 2.41 18.83
C ARG A 60 -8.71 3.12 18.83
N ASP A 61 -9.38 3.11 17.69
CA ASP A 61 -10.57 3.94 17.45
C ASP A 61 -11.86 3.23 17.88
N ARG A 62 -11.84 1.89 17.99
CA ARG A 62 -13.00 1.01 18.28
C ARG A 62 -14.17 1.21 17.30
N ASP A 63 -13.93 1.84 16.15
CA ASP A 63 -14.96 2.12 15.14
C ASP A 63 -15.08 0.97 14.14
N LEU A 64 -16.03 0.07 14.42
CA LEU A 64 -16.31 -1.09 13.59
C LEU A 64 -16.91 -0.70 12.23
N ALA A 65 -17.67 0.39 12.16
CA ALA A 65 -18.29 0.84 10.91
C ALA A 65 -17.24 1.36 9.94
N ALA A 66 -16.29 2.15 10.44
CA ALA A 66 -15.16 2.63 9.66
C ALA A 66 -14.21 1.49 9.25
N ALA A 67 -13.97 0.53 10.14
CA ALA A 67 -13.18 -0.65 9.81
C ALA A 67 -13.84 -1.50 8.71
N ARG A 68 -15.15 -1.76 8.82
CA ARG A 68 -15.93 -2.48 7.80
C ARG A 68 -15.86 -1.78 6.45
N TRP A 69 -16.07 -0.46 6.42
CA TRP A 69 -16.04 0.32 5.18
C TRP A 69 -14.67 0.26 4.50
N ARG A 70 -13.58 0.37 5.27
CA ARG A 70 -12.21 0.23 4.75
C ARG A 70 -11.95 -1.17 4.20
N VAL A 71 -12.39 -2.22 4.90
CA VAL A 71 -12.27 -3.62 4.42
C VAL A 71 -13.06 -3.81 3.12
N THR A 72 -14.28 -3.27 3.01
CA THR A 72 -15.08 -3.39 1.77
C THR A 72 -14.53 -2.60 0.59
N THR A 73 -13.60 -1.66 0.84
CA THR A 73 -12.97 -0.84 -0.20
C THR A 73 -11.73 -1.52 -0.79
N LEU A 74 -11.28 -2.66 -0.23
CA LEU A 74 -10.25 -3.46 -0.87
C LEU A 74 -10.79 -3.99 -2.21
N ASP A 75 -10.02 -3.76 -3.28
CA ASP A 75 -10.32 -4.22 -4.64
C ASP A 75 -10.09 -5.74 -4.77
N VAL A 76 -10.90 -6.53 -4.07
CA VAL A 76 -10.89 -7.99 -4.10
C VAL A 76 -12.31 -8.51 -4.25
N ALA A 77 -12.46 -9.67 -4.92
CA ALA A 77 -13.78 -10.23 -5.23
C ALA A 77 -14.66 -10.48 -3.99
N ASP A 78 -14.03 -10.83 -2.86
CA ASP A 78 -14.70 -10.95 -1.55
C ASP A 78 -13.75 -10.48 -0.43
N PRO A 79 -13.87 -9.21 0.01
CA PRO A 79 -12.97 -8.64 1.01
C PRO A 79 -13.08 -9.32 2.38
N GLN A 80 -14.25 -9.84 2.72
CA GLN A 80 -14.48 -10.52 3.99
C GLN A 80 -13.86 -11.91 3.99
N ALA A 81 -14.06 -12.68 2.92
CA ALA A 81 -13.43 -13.99 2.79
C ALA A 81 -11.91 -13.90 2.65
N TRP A 82 -11.40 -12.88 1.95
CA TRP A 82 -9.96 -12.63 1.85
C TRP A 82 -9.36 -12.27 3.23
N LEU A 83 -9.98 -11.35 3.98
CA LEU A 83 -9.52 -10.98 5.32
C LEU A 83 -9.52 -12.18 6.28
N LEU A 84 -10.55 -13.02 6.20
CA LEU A 84 -10.63 -14.24 7.00
C LEU A 84 -9.46 -15.19 6.70
N ARG A 85 -9.18 -15.45 5.41
CA ARG A 85 -8.05 -16.30 5.00
C ARG A 85 -6.72 -15.74 5.46
N PHE A 86 -6.51 -14.44 5.28
CA PHE A 86 -5.29 -13.76 5.71
C PHE A 86 -5.08 -13.84 7.23
N THR A 87 -6.15 -13.63 8.01
CA THR A 87 -6.10 -13.75 9.48
C THR A 87 -5.71 -15.16 9.90
N VAL A 88 -6.31 -16.18 9.29
CA VAL A 88 -5.97 -17.59 9.57
C VAL A 88 -4.53 -17.90 9.18
N ASP A 89 -4.08 -17.47 8.00
CA ASP A 89 -2.70 -17.67 7.55
C ASP A 89 -1.68 -17.02 8.48
N THR A 90 -1.97 -15.80 8.96
CA THR A 90 -1.13 -15.09 9.94
C THR A 90 -1.05 -15.82 11.27
N ILE A 91 -2.17 -16.41 11.73
CA ILE A 91 -2.23 -17.23 12.95
C ILE A 91 -1.38 -18.49 12.79
N LEU A 92 -1.48 -19.17 11.63
CA LEU A 92 -0.72 -20.39 11.35
C LEU A 92 0.78 -20.12 11.16
N ALA A 93 1.13 -18.98 10.56
CA ALA A 93 2.52 -18.56 10.39
C ALA A 93 3.21 -18.27 11.73
N GLY A 94 2.44 -17.84 12.74
CA GLY A 94 2.92 -17.75 14.12
C GLY A 94 3.99 -16.67 14.37
N GLN A 95 4.18 -15.72 13.44
CA GLN A 95 5.33 -14.82 13.48
C GLN A 95 5.13 -13.55 14.35
N ASP A 96 3.90 -13.06 14.46
CA ASP A 96 3.59 -11.83 15.23
C ASP A 96 2.29 -11.98 16.03
N GLU A 97 2.44 -12.19 17.34
CA GLU A 97 1.32 -12.40 18.28
C GLU A 97 0.45 -11.17 18.49
N ALA A 98 1.03 -9.97 18.38
CA ALA A 98 0.26 -8.73 18.47
C ALA A 98 -0.59 -8.54 17.20
N ALA A 99 -0.02 -8.79 16.03
CA ALA A 99 -0.74 -8.78 14.76
C ALA A 99 -1.88 -9.82 14.73
N MET A 100 -1.60 -11.06 15.16
CA MET A 100 -2.59 -12.14 15.27
C MET A 100 -3.80 -11.71 16.12
N ARG A 101 -3.57 -11.16 17.31
CA ARG A 101 -4.64 -10.70 18.21
C ARG A 101 -5.49 -9.59 17.59
N ARG A 102 -4.86 -8.58 16.97
CA ARG A 102 -5.58 -7.46 16.35
C ARG A 102 -6.45 -7.91 15.18
N LEU A 103 -5.90 -8.75 14.30
CA LEU A 103 -6.62 -9.30 13.15
C LEU A 103 -7.75 -10.23 13.58
N ALA A 104 -7.52 -11.05 14.61
CA ALA A 104 -8.54 -11.92 15.19
C ALA A 104 -9.71 -11.11 15.76
N ARG A 105 -9.45 -10.05 16.54
CA ARG A 105 -10.50 -9.16 17.06
C ARG A 105 -11.29 -8.47 15.95
N LEU A 106 -10.60 -7.87 14.98
CA LEU A 106 -11.26 -7.24 13.84
C LEU A 106 -12.18 -8.23 13.10
N SER A 107 -11.66 -9.42 12.80
CA SER A 107 -12.43 -10.47 12.11
C SER A 107 -13.63 -10.94 12.94
N GLY A 108 -13.43 -11.17 14.24
CA GLY A 108 -14.48 -11.56 15.18
C GLY A 108 -15.61 -10.53 15.27
N ASP A 109 -15.27 -9.26 15.43
CA ASP A 109 -16.23 -8.16 15.55
C ASP A 109 -16.96 -7.88 14.24
N LEU A 110 -16.33 -8.15 13.10
CA LEU A 110 -16.99 -8.12 11.79
C LEU A 110 -17.96 -9.31 11.59
N GLY A 111 -17.97 -10.28 12.50
CA GLY A 111 -18.80 -11.48 12.44
C GLY A 111 -18.17 -12.63 11.65
N LEU A 112 -16.89 -12.53 11.28
CA LEU A 112 -16.14 -13.55 10.55
C LEU A 112 -15.70 -14.65 11.53
N ARG A 113 -16.61 -15.59 11.78
CA ARG A 113 -16.36 -16.72 12.70
C ARG A 113 -15.54 -17.80 12.01
N SER A 114 -14.43 -18.21 12.65
CA SER A 114 -13.63 -19.36 12.23
C SER A 114 -13.02 -20.06 13.46
N PRO A 115 -12.92 -21.41 13.47
CA PRO A 115 -12.33 -22.18 14.57
C PRO A 115 -10.91 -21.73 14.96
N ALA A 116 -10.14 -21.22 14.00
CA ALA A 116 -8.78 -20.74 14.24
C ALA A 116 -8.74 -19.38 14.97
N ILE A 117 -9.82 -18.60 14.90
CA ILE A 117 -9.92 -17.27 15.51
C ILE A 117 -10.49 -17.36 16.94
N THR A 118 -11.32 -18.36 17.22
CA THR A 118 -12.00 -18.57 18.51
C THR A 118 -11.08 -18.46 19.73
N PRO A 119 -9.88 -19.10 19.77
CA PRO A 119 -9.00 -19.01 20.94
C PRO A 119 -8.56 -17.58 21.27
N TYR A 120 -8.42 -16.72 20.25
CA TYR A 120 -7.97 -15.33 20.40
C TYR A 120 -9.09 -14.37 20.82
N LEU A 121 -10.36 -14.78 20.67
CA LEU A 121 -11.52 -14.02 21.14
C LEU A 121 -11.85 -14.32 22.61
N SER A 122 -11.49 -15.51 23.09
CA SER A 122 -11.72 -15.99 24.47
C SER A 122 -10.68 -15.54 25.49
N THR A 123 -9.53 -15.01 25.06
CA THR A 123 -8.45 -14.57 25.98
C THR A 123 -8.78 -13.27 26.74
N GLU A 124 -9.98 -12.70 26.57
CA GLU A 124 -10.45 -11.51 27.29
C GLU A 124 -11.26 -11.81 28.57
N ASP A 125 -11.51 -13.08 28.89
CA ASP A 125 -12.22 -13.53 30.09
C ASP A 125 -11.27 -13.95 31.24
N GLY A 126 -10.27 -13.12 31.57
CA GLY A 126 -9.30 -13.35 32.66
C GLY A 126 -9.05 -12.11 33.52
#